data_AF-A0A945A3V0-F1
#
_entry.id   AF-A0A945A3V0-F1
#
_cell.length_a   1.000
_cell.length_b   1.000
_cell.length_c   1.000
_cell.angle_alpha   90.00
_cell.angle_beta   90.00
_cell.angle_gamma   90.00
#
_symmetry.space_group_name_H-M   'P 1'
#
loop_
_entity.id
_entity.type
_entity.pdbx_description
1 polymer ?
#
loop_
_entity_poly.entity_id
_entity_poly.type
_entity_poly.pdbx_seq_one_letter_code
_entity_poly.pdbx_strand_id
1 'polypeptide(L)'
;MSRRSITLTLVLIIGLAVAAWFVLSRDGAPRNVEALDILALDFETRLEEERDGIHVFRGNSRNSGYIWVVSILYSESMTGEEIVSTDHFDVESAWLNETYEIEKSPLPYRIVQNSVVICWREEGCDFVAGRLEQFTN
;
A
#
# COMPACT_ATOMS: atom_id res chain seq x y z
N MET A 1 -13.62 -30.77 44.53
CA MET A 1 -12.62 -29.81 44.01
C MET A 1 -12.20 -28.87 45.14
N SER A 2 -10.89 -28.66 45.33
CA SER A 2 -10.36 -27.75 46.35
C SER A 2 -10.54 -26.29 45.90
N ARG A 3 -10.85 -25.37 46.82
CA ARG A 3 -10.94 -23.92 46.54
C ARG A 3 -9.68 -23.40 45.82
N ARG A 4 -8.50 -23.98 46.11
CA ARG A 4 -7.24 -23.63 45.45
C ARG A 4 -7.22 -24.00 43.96
N SER A 5 -7.82 -25.11 43.55
CA SER A 5 -7.91 -25.48 42.13
C SER A 5 -8.79 -24.50 41.36
N ILE A 6 -9.91 -24.06 41.95
CA ILE A 6 -10.83 -23.12 41.30
C ILE A 6 -10.15 -21.77 41.06
N THR A 7 -9.43 -21.24 42.05
CA THR A 7 -8.71 -19.98 41.92
C THR A 7 -7.61 -20.07 40.85
N LEU A 8 -6.88 -21.19 40.79
CA LEU A 8 -5.81 -21.38 39.81
C LEU A 8 -6.35 -21.42 38.37
N THR A 9 -7.47 -22.13 38.15
CA THR A 9 -8.12 -22.20 36.84
C THR A 9 -8.62 -20.82 36.38
N LEU A 10 -9.21 -20.05 37.29
CA LEU A 10 -9.72 -18.70 36.99
C LEU A 10 -8.59 -17.75 36.58
N VAL A 11 -7.46 -17.76 37.28
CA VAL A 11 -6.29 -16.95 36.94
C VAL A 11 -5.75 -17.33 35.55
N LEU A 12 -5.73 -18.63 35.24
CA LEU A 12 -5.23 -19.12 33.96
C LEU A 12 -6.12 -18.69 32.78
N ILE A 13 -7.44 -18.74 32.96
CA ILE A 13 -8.42 -18.28 31.96
C ILE A 13 -8.30 -16.77 31.73
N ILE A 14 -8.21 -15.98 32.81
CA ILE A 14 -8.07 -14.53 32.71
C ILE A 14 -6.75 -14.17 32.02
N GLY A 15 -5.66 -14.84 32.37
CA GLY A 15 -4.35 -14.62 31.74
C GLY A 15 -4.39 -14.90 30.23
N LEU A 16 -5.04 -16.01 29.82
CA LEU A 16 -5.23 -16.32 28.40
C LEU A 16 -6.12 -15.30 27.68
N ALA A 17 -7.20 -14.85 28.31
CA ALA A 17 -8.10 -13.86 27.72
C ALA A 17 -7.42 -12.49 27.52
N VAL A 18 -6.61 -12.05 28.48
CA VAL A 18 -5.84 -10.80 28.37
C VAL A 18 -4.75 -10.92 27.32
N ALA A 19 -4.05 -12.06 27.23
CA ALA A 19 -3.05 -12.28 26.20
C ALA A 19 -3.68 -12.29 24.79
N ALA A 20 -4.82 -12.95 24.61
CA ALA A 20 -5.57 -12.95 23.36
C ALA A 20 -6.05 -11.54 22.98
N TRP A 21 -6.62 -10.79 23.94
CA TRP A 21 -7.01 -9.40 23.72
C TRP A 21 -5.81 -8.53 23.33
N PHE A 22 -4.68 -8.66 24.02
CA PHE A 22 -3.47 -7.89 23.74
C PHE A 22 -2.95 -8.14 22.32
N VAL A 23 -2.92 -9.41 21.88
CA VAL A 23 -2.55 -9.78 20.51
C VAL A 23 -3.55 -9.21 19.50
N LEU A 24 -4.85 -9.41 19.70
CA LEU A 24 -5.89 -8.93 18.79
C LEU A 24 -5.99 -7.40 18.75
N SER A 25 -5.64 -6.71 19.82
CA SER A 25 -5.64 -5.24 19.88
C SER A 25 -4.45 -4.58 19.17
N ARG A 26 -3.41 -5.36 18.84
CA ARG A 26 -2.27 -4.91 18.03
C ARG A 26 -2.42 -5.23 16.55
N ASP A 27 -3.32 -6.13 16.19
CA ASP A 27 -3.77 -6.32 14.81
C ASP A 27 -4.79 -5.23 14.46
N GLY A 28 -4.35 -3.97 14.46
CA GLY A 28 -5.04 -2.95 13.67
C GLY A 28 -4.95 -3.42 12.22
N ALA A 29 -6.05 -3.96 11.67
CA ALA A 29 -6.06 -4.39 10.28
C ALA A 29 -5.61 -3.20 9.42
N PRO A 30 -4.65 -3.39 8.48
CA PRO A 30 -4.24 -2.32 7.60
C PRO A 30 -5.47 -1.68 6.96
N ARG A 31 -5.57 -0.35 7.02
CA ARG A 31 -6.66 0.36 6.36
C ARG A 31 -6.34 0.55 4.88
N ASN A 32 -7.36 0.73 4.07
CA ASN A 32 -7.18 1.11 2.67
C ASN A 32 -6.44 2.47 2.56
N VAL A 33 -5.65 2.60 1.50
CA VAL A 33 -5.11 3.88 1.02
C VAL A 33 -6.29 4.80 0.68
N GLU A 34 -6.13 6.08 0.94
CA GLU A 34 -7.03 7.15 0.51
C GLU A 34 -6.30 8.08 -0.46
N ALA A 35 -7.05 8.76 -1.34
CA ALA A 35 -6.46 9.75 -2.26
C ALA A 35 -5.63 10.83 -1.54
N LEU A 36 -6.04 11.20 -0.32
CA LEU A 36 -5.30 12.15 0.52
C LEU A 36 -3.93 11.62 0.98
N ASP A 37 -3.80 10.30 1.20
CA ASP A 37 -2.51 9.70 1.55
C ASP A 37 -1.52 9.82 0.40
N ILE A 38 -2.00 9.63 -0.84
CA ILE A 38 -1.20 9.76 -2.06
C ILE A 38 -0.79 11.23 -2.28
N LEU A 39 -1.72 12.17 -2.11
CA LEU A 39 -1.43 13.61 -2.22
C LEU A 39 -0.51 14.13 -1.11
N ALA A 40 -0.44 13.45 0.03
CA ALA A 40 0.48 13.75 1.13
C ALA A 40 1.89 13.20 0.90
N LEU A 41 2.11 12.38 -0.13
CA LEU A 41 3.45 12.02 -0.57
C LEU A 41 4.14 13.28 -1.13
N ASP A 42 5.42 13.46 -0.81
CA ASP A 42 6.24 14.54 -1.36
C ASP A 42 6.58 14.26 -2.83
N PHE A 43 5.56 14.37 -3.67
CA PHE A 43 5.57 14.18 -5.10
C PHE A 43 5.18 15.48 -5.79
N GLU A 44 5.88 15.80 -6.90
CA GLU A 44 5.35 16.74 -7.89
C GLU A 44 4.17 16.05 -8.60
N THR A 45 3.04 15.93 -7.92
CA THR A 45 1.88 15.15 -8.36
C THR A 45 0.99 16.01 -9.24
N ARG A 46 0.56 15.46 -10.38
CA ARG A 46 -0.66 15.89 -11.05
C ARG A 46 -1.62 14.70 -11.03
N LEU A 47 -2.83 14.90 -10.49
CA LEU A 47 -3.93 13.98 -10.74
C LEU A 47 -4.26 14.15 -12.22
N GLU A 48 -4.02 13.12 -13.02
CA GLU A 48 -4.16 13.25 -14.47
C GLU A 48 -5.45 12.62 -14.99
N GLU A 49 -5.92 11.52 -14.40
CA GLU A 49 -7.06 10.79 -14.97
C GLU A 49 -7.79 9.92 -13.92
N GLU A 50 -9.12 9.89 -14.02
CA GLU A 50 -9.98 8.89 -13.39
C GLU A 50 -10.68 8.13 -14.52
N ARG A 51 -10.54 6.81 -14.55
CA ARG A 51 -11.22 5.96 -15.52
C ARG A 51 -11.66 4.65 -14.84
N ASP A 52 -12.92 4.28 -15.04
CA ASP A 52 -13.52 3.05 -14.50
C ASP A 52 -13.39 2.88 -12.97
N GLY A 53 -13.34 3.98 -12.21
CA GLY A 53 -13.17 3.96 -10.75
C GLY A 53 -11.74 3.69 -10.28
N ILE A 54 -10.77 3.76 -11.20
CA ILE A 54 -9.33 3.79 -10.89
C ILE A 54 -8.81 5.20 -11.16
N HIS A 55 -8.22 5.79 -10.14
CA HIS A 55 -7.53 7.06 -10.21
C HIS A 55 -6.04 6.83 -10.48
N VAL A 56 -5.49 7.63 -11.38
CA VAL A 56 -4.07 7.57 -11.75
C VAL A 56 -3.38 8.83 -11.28
N PHE A 57 -2.40 8.66 -10.39
CA PHE A 57 -1.51 9.71 -9.93
C PHE A 57 -0.14 9.50 -10.55
N ARG A 58 0.31 10.46 -11.36
CA ARG A 58 1.64 10.44 -11.96
C ARG A 58 2.49 11.53 -11.34
N GLY A 59 3.77 11.23 -11.16
CA GLY A 59 4.70 12.27 -10.78
C GLY A 59 6.12 11.80 -10.59
N ASN A 60 6.90 12.72 -10.04
CA ASN A 60 8.30 12.53 -9.73
C ASN A 60 8.49 12.60 -8.21
N SER A 61 9.13 11.59 -7.63
CA SER A 61 9.66 11.67 -6.28
C SER A 61 11.09 12.19 -6.33
N ARG A 62 11.36 13.26 -5.57
CA ARG A 62 12.72 13.81 -5.41
C ARG A 62 13.25 13.45 -4.03
N ASN A 63 13.80 12.26 -3.90
CA ASN A 63 14.46 11.89 -2.65
C ASN A 63 15.90 11.44 -2.95
N SER A 64 16.80 11.77 -2.01
CA SER A 64 18.23 11.45 -2.06
C SER A 64 18.99 12.02 -3.28
N GLY A 65 18.48 13.08 -3.90
CA GLY A 65 19.10 13.72 -5.06
C GLY A 65 18.82 13.02 -6.41
N TYR A 66 17.96 11.99 -6.42
CA TYR A 66 17.52 11.30 -7.63
C TYR A 66 16.04 11.56 -7.88
N ILE A 67 15.67 11.63 -9.16
CA ILE A 67 14.27 11.75 -9.60
C ILE A 67 13.78 10.34 -9.92
N TRP A 68 12.78 9.87 -9.19
CA TRP A 68 12.07 8.62 -9.52
C TRP A 68 10.74 8.96 -10.14
N VAL A 69 10.55 8.50 -11.37
CA VAL A 69 9.25 8.55 -12.04
C VAL A 69 8.40 7.42 -11.48
N VAL A 70 7.20 7.77 -11.00
CA VAL A 70 6.25 6.83 -10.40
C VAL A 70 4.83 7.16 -10.84
N SER A 71 4.06 6.11 -11.07
CA SER A 71 2.62 6.16 -11.23
C SER A 71 1.94 5.34 -10.13
N ILE A 72 0.89 5.86 -9.54
CA ILE A 72 0.09 5.18 -8.52
C ILE A 72 -1.32 5.02 -9.06
N LEU A 73 -1.74 3.76 -9.21
CA LEU A 73 -3.11 3.38 -9.51
C LEU A 73 -3.85 3.12 -8.20
N TYR A 74 -5.02 3.72 -8.05
CA TYR A 74 -5.78 3.73 -6.80
C TYR A 74 -7.26 3.50 -7.07
N SER A 75 -7.93 2.65 -6.28
CA SER A 75 -9.38 2.49 -6.34
C SER A 75 -10.00 2.38 -4.95
N GLU A 76 -11.15 3.02 -4.74
CA GLU A 76 -11.93 2.85 -3.51
C GLU A 76 -12.63 1.48 -3.43
N SER A 77 -12.85 0.82 -4.57
CA SER A 77 -13.69 -0.37 -4.69
C SER A 77 -12.95 -1.67 -5.03
N MET A 78 -11.65 -1.61 -5.33
CA MET A 78 -10.84 -2.75 -5.77
C MET A 78 -9.57 -2.89 -4.95
N THR A 79 -9.08 -4.12 -4.74
CA THR A 79 -7.75 -4.34 -4.15
C THR A 79 -6.65 -4.07 -5.19
N GLY A 80 -5.41 -3.85 -4.74
CA GLY A 80 -4.29 -3.66 -5.65
C GLY A 80 -4.02 -4.90 -6.51
N GLU A 81 -4.26 -6.11 -6.00
CA GLU A 81 -4.18 -7.35 -6.79
C GLU A 81 -5.21 -7.37 -7.93
N GLU A 82 -6.41 -6.88 -7.67
CA GLU A 82 -7.45 -6.75 -8.69
C GLU A 82 -7.05 -5.71 -9.74
N ILE A 83 -6.48 -4.56 -9.32
CA ILE A 83 -6.00 -3.50 -10.22
C ILE A 83 -4.89 -4.01 -11.16
N VAL A 84 -3.92 -4.80 -10.67
CA VAL A 84 -2.85 -5.39 -11.51
C VAL A 84 -3.41 -6.28 -12.63
N SER A 85 -4.62 -6.81 -12.47
CA SER A 85 -5.26 -7.66 -13.46
C SER A 85 -6.10 -6.88 -14.49
N THR A 86 -6.12 -5.55 -14.43
CA THR A 86 -6.88 -4.68 -15.34
C THR A 86 -6.02 -4.14 -16.49
N ASP A 87 -6.68 -3.66 -17.55
CA ASP A 87 -6.02 -2.96 -18.65
C ASP A 87 -5.36 -1.65 -18.21
N HIS A 88 -5.81 -1.03 -17.11
CA HIS A 88 -5.21 0.17 -16.55
C HIS A 88 -3.77 -0.03 -16.11
N PHE A 89 -3.44 -1.20 -15.56
CA PHE A 89 -2.06 -1.52 -15.18
C PHE A 89 -1.13 -1.61 -16.40
N ASP A 90 -1.59 -2.30 -17.45
CA ASP A 90 -0.83 -2.45 -18.70
C ASP A 90 -0.66 -1.11 -19.42
N VAL A 91 -1.72 -0.31 -19.51
CA VAL A 91 -1.71 1.03 -20.13
C VAL A 91 -0.75 1.95 -19.39
N GLU A 92 -0.81 1.98 -18.05
CA GLU A 92 0.06 2.86 -17.27
C GLU A 92 1.52 2.42 -17.33
N SER A 93 1.78 1.11 -17.31
CA SER A 93 3.12 0.56 -17.50
C SER A 93 3.69 0.90 -18.88
N ALA A 94 2.87 0.84 -19.94
CA ALA A 94 3.26 1.23 -21.28
C ALA A 94 3.56 2.74 -21.37
N TRP A 95 2.67 3.58 -20.80
CA TRP A 95 2.85 5.02 -20.76
C TRP A 95 4.15 5.43 -20.05
N LEU A 96 4.47 4.82 -18.90
CA LEU A 96 5.73 5.08 -18.19
C LEU A 96 6.94 4.70 -19.03
N ASN A 97 6.90 3.54 -19.70
CA ASN A 97 7.98 3.09 -20.57
C ASN A 97 8.22 4.01 -21.76
N GLU A 98 7.15 4.45 -22.43
CA GLU A 98 7.21 5.32 -23.60
C GLU A 98 7.65 6.74 -23.25
N THR A 99 7.06 7.32 -22.20
CA THR A 99 7.30 8.73 -21.81
C THR A 99 8.75 8.98 -21.40
N TYR A 100 9.41 7.99 -20.83
CA TYR A 100 10.76 8.11 -20.30
C TYR A 100 11.79 7.23 -21.02
N GLU A 101 11.43 6.67 -22.17
CA GLU A 101 12.28 5.81 -23.00
C GLU A 101 12.98 4.70 -22.18
N ILE A 102 12.22 4.06 -21.29
CA ILE A 102 12.74 3.04 -20.37
C ILE A 102 12.85 1.71 -21.11
N GLU A 103 14.07 1.22 -21.31
CA GLU A 103 14.32 -0.07 -21.99
C GLU A 103 13.95 -1.33 -21.16
N LYS A 104 13.43 -1.16 -19.95
CA LYS A 104 13.07 -2.27 -19.05
C LYS A 104 11.56 -2.50 -18.99
N SER A 105 11.14 -3.61 -19.61
CA SER A 105 9.81 -4.19 -19.40
C SER A 105 9.97 -5.64 -18.91
N PRO A 106 9.25 -6.07 -17.86
CA PRO A 106 8.25 -5.32 -17.10
C PRO A 106 8.87 -4.29 -16.13
N LEU A 107 8.12 -3.21 -15.86
CA LEU A 107 8.47 -2.23 -14.83
C LEU A 107 8.24 -2.82 -13.43
N PRO A 108 9.07 -2.46 -12.44
CA PRO A 108 8.82 -2.84 -11.06
C PRO A 108 7.54 -2.19 -10.53
N TYR A 109 6.81 -2.94 -9.70
CA TYR A 109 5.63 -2.44 -9.01
C TYR A 109 5.50 -3.00 -7.59
N ARG A 110 4.69 -2.34 -6.75
CA ARG A 110 4.32 -2.78 -5.39
C ARG A 110 2.83 -2.57 -5.17
N ILE A 111 2.19 -3.53 -4.51
CA ILE A 111 0.80 -3.44 -4.09
C ILE A 111 0.77 -2.94 -2.64
N VAL A 112 -0.02 -1.91 -2.37
CA VAL A 112 -0.29 -1.44 -1.01
C VAL A 112 -1.80 -1.33 -0.85
N GLN A 113 -2.39 -2.32 -0.17
CA GLN A 113 -3.85 -2.41 0.05
C GLN A 113 -4.62 -2.33 -1.28
N ASN A 114 -5.42 -1.28 -1.47
CA ASN A 114 -6.22 -0.96 -2.65
C ASN A 114 -5.50 -0.05 -3.67
N SER A 115 -4.17 -0.08 -3.68
CA SER A 115 -3.36 0.71 -4.62
C SER A 115 -2.19 -0.09 -5.19
N VAL A 116 -1.70 0.35 -6.34
CA VAL A 116 -0.54 -0.21 -7.04
C VAL A 116 0.40 0.92 -7.39
N VAL A 117 1.65 0.82 -6.94
CA VAL A 117 2.74 1.75 -7.24
C VAL A 117 3.58 1.14 -8.36
N ILE A 118 3.72 1.82 -9.50
CA ILE A 118 4.53 1.41 -10.66
C ILE A 118 5.67 2.40 -10.80
N CYS A 119 6.91 1.93 -10.96
CA CYS A 119 8.08 2.80 -10.94
C CYS A 119 9.08 2.48 -12.04
N TRP A 120 9.93 3.45 -12.35
CA TRP A 120 11.10 3.18 -13.20
C TRP A 120 12.11 2.22 -12.55
N ARG A 121 12.28 2.30 -11.23
CA ARG A 121 13.27 1.51 -10.48
C ARG A 121 12.67 0.91 -9.21
N GLU A 122 13.19 -0.25 -8.82
CA GLU A 122 12.79 -0.98 -7.61
C GLU A 122 12.88 -0.10 -6.36
N GLU A 123 13.96 0.67 -6.22
CA GLU A 123 14.19 1.52 -5.04
C GLU A 123 13.14 2.62 -4.89
N GLY A 124 12.66 3.17 -6.02
CA GLY A 124 11.57 4.14 -6.02
C GLY A 124 10.27 3.51 -5.55
N CYS A 125 10.01 2.28 -5.98
CA CYS A 125 8.81 1.54 -5.61
C CYS A 125 8.81 1.13 -4.14
N ASP A 126 9.92 0.63 -3.62
CA ASP A 126 10.05 0.31 -2.20
C ASP A 126 9.90 1.57 -1.32
N PHE A 127 10.46 2.69 -1.75
CA PHE A 127 10.33 3.94 -1.02
C PHE A 127 8.88 4.43 -0.97
N VAL A 128 8.20 4.52 -2.11
CA VAL A 128 6.84 5.04 -2.19
C VAL A 128 5.84 4.10 -1.52
N ALA A 129 5.96 2.80 -1.76
CA ALA A 129 5.13 1.80 -1.10
C ALA A 129 5.33 1.84 0.42
N GLY A 130 6.58 1.89 0.90
CA GLY A 130 6.86 1.98 2.34
C GLY A 130 6.32 3.26 2.99
N ARG A 131 6.16 4.35 2.24
CA ARG A 131 5.50 5.58 2.71
C ARG A 131 3.99 5.44 2.77
N LEU A 132 3.37 4.82 1.76
CA LEU A 132 1.94 4.51 1.79
C LEU A 132 1.61 3.53 2.93
N GLU A 133 2.44 2.51 3.13
CA GLU A 133 2.31 1.55 4.24
C GLU A 133 2.37 2.23 5.61
N GLN A 134 3.13 3.31 5.78
CA GLN A 134 3.16 4.08 7.03
C GLN A 134 1.86 4.85 7.30
N PHE A 135 1.08 5.17 6.26
CA PHE A 135 -0.22 5.81 6.43
C PHE A 135 -1.32 4.78 6.72
N THR A 136 -1.17 3.55 6.21
CA THR A 136 -2.19 2.50 6.29
C THR A 136 -2.05 1.54 7.46
N ASN A 137 -0.88 1.51 8.12
CA ASN A 137 -0.59 0.71 9.32
C ASN A 137 -0.58 1.58 10.59
#